data_AF-A0A225WET6-F1
#
_entry.id   AF-A0A225WET6-F1
#
_cell.length_a   1.000
_cell.length_b   1.000
_cell.length_c   1.000
_cell.angle_alpha   90.00
_cell.angle_beta   90.00
_cell.angle_gamma   90.00
#
_symmetry.space_group_name_H-M   'P 1'
#
loop_
_entity.id
_entity.type
_entity.pdbx_description
1 polymer ?
#
loop_
_entity_poly.entity_id
_entity_poly.type
_entity_poly.pdbx_seq_one_letter_code
_entity_poly.pdbx_strand_id
1 'polypeptide(L)' 'MARNYLQENPTLFEAIRSDHAKRYETYSIWRGMEDHSGDVKRAMEAHGLDPDEVSKFVKEYKNFQPAKLLF' A
#
# COMPACT_ATOMS: atom_id res chain seq x y z
N MET A 1 2.96 -3.67 -10.01
CA MET A 1 2.26 -4.89 -9.55
C MET A 1 1.22 -4.61 -8.48
N ALA A 2 1.42 -3.63 -7.59
CA ALA A 2 0.50 -3.25 -6.52
C ALA A 2 -0.97 -3.08 -6.93
N ARG A 3 -1.22 -2.52 -8.12
CA ARG A 3 -2.59 -2.40 -8.67
C ARG A 3 -3.23 -3.77 -8.89
N ASN A 4 -2.54 -4.70 -9.54
CA ASN A 4 -3.08 -6.05 -9.78
C ASN A 4 -3.31 -6.78 -8.46
N TYR A 5 -2.38 -6.65 -7.51
CA TYR A 5 -2.49 -7.25 -6.18
C TYR A 5 -3.77 -6.83 -5.44
N LEU A 6 -4.15 -5.55 -5.52
CA LEU A 6 -5.40 -5.03 -4.95
C LEU A 6 -6.63 -5.35 -5.80
N GLN A 7 -6.50 -5.43 -7.12
CA GLN A 7 -7.59 -5.84 -8.01
C GLN A 7 -7.96 -7.32 -7.82
N GLU A 8 -6.97 -8.18 -7.59
CA GLU A 8 -7.18 -9.60 -7.29
C GLU A 8 -7.74 -9.83 -5.88
N ASN A 9 -7.58 -8.86 -4.98
CA ASN A 9 -8.01 -8.94 -3.58
C ASN A 9 -8.77 -7.66 -3.16
N PRO A 10 -10.00 -7.44 -3.64
CA PRO A 10 -10.75 -6.22 -3.35
C PRO A 10 -11.01 -6.00 -1.85
N THR A 11 -11.17 -7.07 -1.07
CA THR A 11 -11.31 -7.01 0.40
C THR A 11 -10.03 -6.59 1.11
N LEU A 12 -8.87 -6.83 0.51
CA LEU A 12 -7.59 -6.39 1.06
C LEU A 12 -7.49 -4.86 1.04
N PHE A 13 -8.06 -4.21 0.01
CA PHE A 13 -8.05 -2.76 -0.09
C PHE A 13 -8.79 -2.08 1.08
N GLU A 14 -9.95 -2.62 1.49
CA GLU A 14 -10.64 -2.14 2.69
C GLU A 14 -9.87 -2.50 3.97
N ALA A 15 -9.28 -3.69 4.02
CA ALA A 15 -8.50 -4.12 5.17
C ALA A 15 -7.27 -3.22 5.42
N ILE A 16 -6.49 -2.88 4.38
CA ILE A 16 -5.33 -1.99 4.56
C ILE A 16 -5.73 -0.55 4.90
N ARG A 17 -6.96 -0.12 4.59
CA ARG A 17 -7.47 1.19 5.03
C ARG A 17 -7.72 1.22 6.54
N SER A 18 -8.32 0.17 7.09
CA SER A 18 -8.76 0.13 8.49
C SER A 18 -7.76 -0.54 9.44
N ASP A 19 -6.90 -1.44 8.95
CA ASP A 19 -5.97 -2.26 9.73
C ASP A 19 -4.51 -1.94 9.36
N HIS A 20 -3.79 -1.39 10.34
CA HIS A 20 -2.39 -1.01 10.20
C HIS A 20 -1.45 -2.22 10.03
N ALA A 21 -1.74 -3.35 10.67
CA ALA A 21 -0.92 -4.56 10.55
C ALA A 21 -1.03 -5.12 9.12
N LYS A 22 -2.26 -5.20 8.59
CA LYS A 22 -2.50 -5.61 7.19
C LYS A 22 -1.87 -4.65 6.19
N ARG A 23 -1.90 -3.36 6.49
CA ARG A 23 -1.25 -2.33 5.68
C ARG A 23 0.27 -2.51 5.63
N TYR A 24 0.92 -2.71 6.76
CA TYR A 24 2.38 -2.90 6.82
C TYR A 24 2.83 -4.24 6.23
N GLU A 25 2.04 -5.31 6.38
CA GLU A 25 2.23 -6.58 5.66
C GLU A 25 2.21 -6.33 4.15
N THR A 26 1.20 -5.59 3.67
CA THR A 26 1.06 -5.22 2.26
C THR A 26 2.22 -4.36 1.76
N TYR A 27 2.69 -3.40 2.57
CA TYR A 27 3.88 -2.60 2.22
C TYR A 27 5.14 -3.45 2.10
N SER A 28 5.34 -4.43 2.99
CA SER A 28 6.47 -5.37 2.89
C SER A 28 6.44 -6.16 1.60
N ILE A 29 5.26 -6.67 1.22
CA ILE A 29 5.07 -7.41 -0.02
C ILE A 29 5.38 -6.53 -1.24
N TRP A 30 4.83 -5.31 -1.30
CA TRP A 30 5.11 -4.37 -2.39
C TRP A 30 6.57 -3.97 -2.49
N ARG A 31 7.25 -3.77 -1.35
CA ARG A 31 8.70 -3.54 -1.31
C ARG A 31 9.48 -4.74 -1.84
N GLY A 32 9.06 -5.95 -1.51
CA GLY A 32 9.64 -7.19 -2.01
C GLY A 32 9.42 -7.42 -3.51
N MET A 33 8.33 -6.86 -4.06
CA MET A 33 8.04 -6.84 -5.51
C MET A 33 8.66 -5.63 -6.24
N GLU A 34 9.51 -4.85 -5.55
CA GLU A 34 10.14 -3.64 -6.08
C GLU A 34 9.16 -2.53 -6.51
N ASP A 35 7.89 -2.59 -6.07
CA ASP A 35 6.89 -1.56 -6.41
C ASP A 35 7.32 -0.21 -5.81
N HIS A 36 7.31 0.81 -6.66
CA HIS A 36 7.68 2.15 -6.24
C HIS A 36 6.46 2.92 -5.70
N SER A 37 6.74 4.00 -4.98
CA SER A 37 5.69 4.88 -4.45
C SER A 37 4.73 5.43 -5.53
N GLY A 38 5.17 5.50 -6.80
CA GLY A 38 4.31 5.85 -7.93
C GLY A 38 3.30 4.76 -8.30
N ASP A 39 3.68 3.48 -8.19
CA ASP A 39 2.79 2.33 -8.43
C ASP A 39 1.73 2.23 -7.35
N VAL A 40 2.14 2.44 -6.08
CA VAL A 40 1.21 2.52 -4.95
C VAL A 40 0.23 3.67 -5.13
N LYS A 41 0.72 4.86 -5.52
CA LYS A 41 -0.13 6.02 -5.80
C LYS A 41 -1.20 5.68 -6.85
N ARG A 42 -0.79 5.14 -8.00
CA ARG A 42 -1.70 4.78 -9.10
C ARG A 42 -2.70 3.70 -8.68
N ALA A 43 -2.28 2.75 -7.85
CA ALA A 43 -3.16 1.71 -7.34
C ALA A 43 -4.25 2.32 -6.44
N MET A 44 -3.88 3.22 -5.53
CA MET A 44 -4.83 3.93 -4.67
C MET A 44 -5.80 4.79 -5.50
N GLU A 45 -5.30 5.60 -6.44
CA GLU A 45 -6.14 6.42 -7.32
C GLU A 45 -7.13 5.56 -8.13
N ALA A 46 -6.70 4.38 -8.61
CA ALA A 46 -7.57 3.46 -9.34
C ALA A 46 -8.70 2.86 -8.49
N HIS A 47 -8.52 2.78 -7.17
CA HIS A 47 -9.53 2.35 -6.21
C HIS A 47 -10.39 3.50 -5.67
N GLY A 48 -10.19 4.73 -6.17
CA GLY A 48 -11.05 5.87 -5.89
C GLY A 48 -10.86 6.50 -4.51
N LEU A 49 -9.68 6.38 -3.88
CA LEU A 49 -9.44 7.19 -2.68
C LEU A 49 -9.33 8.67 -3.01
N ASP A 50 -9.70 9.48 -2.03
CA ASP A 50 -9.43 10.90 -2.03
C ASP A 50 -7.93 11.20 -2.17
N PRO A 51 -7.55 12.23 -2.95
CA PRO A 51 -6.14 12.61 -3.17
C PRO A 51 -5.34 12.85 -1.88
N ASP A 52 -5.99 13.37 -0.84
CA ASP A 52 -5.38 13.57 0.49
C ASP A 52 -5.06 12.24 1.19
N GLU A 53 -5.96 11.26 1.10
CA GLU A 53 -5.72 9.92 1.63
C GLU A 53 -4.62 9.21 0.84
N VAL A 54 -4.64 9.32 -0.50
CA VAL A 54 -3.57 8.82 -1.37
C VAL A 54 -2.22 9.41 -0.94
N SER A 55 -2.14 10.72 -0.73
CA SER A 55 -0.91 11.41 -0.34
C SER A 55 -0.37 10.91 1.00
N LYS A 56 -1.24 10.75 2.00
CA LYS A 56 -0.87 10.20 3.32
C LYS A 56 -0.35 8.77 3.19
N PHE A 57 -1.06 7.93 2.43
CA PHE A 57 -0.72 6.53 2.22
C PHE A 57 0.62 6.36 1.51
N VAL A 58 0.84 7.13 0.44
CA VAL A 58 2.11 7.12 -0.31
C VAL A 58 3.26 7.63 0.55
N LYS A 59 3.04 8.65 1.38
CA LYS A 59 4.05 9.17 2.31
C LYS A 59 4.41 8.13 3.37
N GLU A 60 3.42 7.44 3.91
CA GLU A 60 3.62 6.34 4.85
C GLU A 60 4.43 5.20 4.20
N TYR A 61 4.05 4.76 2.99
CA TYR A 61 4.79 3.76 2.22
C TYR A 61 6.24 4.17 1.91
N LYS A 62 6.48 5.44 1.57
CA LYS A 62 7.84 5.96 1.33
C LYS A 62 8.72 5.86 2.58
N ASN A 63 8.13 6.20 3.73
CA ASN A 63 8.80 6.18 5.03
C ASN A 63 8.90 4.76 5.61
N PHE A 64 8.10 3.82 5.11
CA PHE A 64 8.11 2.45 5.52
C PHE A 64 9.43 1.77 5.13
N GLN A 65 10.13 1.28 6.15
CA GLN A 65 11.39 0.55 6.01
C GLN A 65 11.15 -0.87 6.55
N PRO A 66 11.05 -1.89 5.68
CA PRO A 66 10.80 -3.26 6.12
C PRO A 66 11.90 -3.78 7.06
N ALA A 67 13.13 -3.31 6.91
CA ALA A 67 14.25 -3.63 7.80
C ALA A 67 14.08 -3.13 9.26
N LYS A 68 13.12 -2.23 9.52
CA LYS A 68 12.78 -1.77 10.88
C LYS A 68 11.63 -2.58 11.51
N LEU A 69 10.97 -3.45 10.75
CA LEU A 69 10.06 -4.44 11.31
C LEU A 69 10.92 -5.56 11.92
N LEU A 70 11.25 -5.41 13.20
CA LEU A 70 11.71 -6.53 14.02
C LEU A 70 10.54 -7.49 14.16
N PHE A 71 10.55 -8.58 13.39
CA PHE A 71 9.68 -9.75 13.60
C PHE A 71 10.26 -10.62 14.71
#